data_AF-H0GYM6-F1
#
_entry.id   AF-H0GYM6-F1
#
_cell.length_a   1.000
_cell.length_b   1.000
_cell.length_c   1.000
_cell.angle_alpha   90.00
_cell.angle_beta   90.00
_cell.angle_gamma   90.00
#
_symmetry.space_group_name_H-M   'P 1'
#
loop_
_entity.id
_entity.type
_entity.pdbx_description
1 polymer ?
#
loop_
_entity_poly.entity_id
_entity_poly.type
_entity_poly.pdbx_seq_one_letter_code
_entity_poly.pdbx_strand_id
1 'polypeptide(L)'
;MKPFLSSRRQRHVRAICFHNVSLFKANGNSKFMKEHADGFVPCFFILKSIRGELLYVSEVQSDSLQKLSFQEIPKVNGTSAMIILSLVGKVPSEILRSISLNTNTNVDDKWCVLCTYKIDLNKLQFINEDAVLITGTNTPVLELVDGCYTLPTENVKPIKEPIGLHKRNVSEIKLKYSLAYSSLLKLNKLLEYSSQVHEEITEISTKIEESFPLHKNQHKWYMKTVQKSIEKLLIKTKKKKFKK
;
A
#
# COMPACT_ATOMS: atom_id res chain seq x y z
N MET A 1 2.02 -15.43 -28.10
CA MET A 1 1.81 -15.22 -26.65
C MET A 1 3.17 -15.10 -25.97
N LYS A 2 3.48 -13.98 -25.30
CA LYS A 2 4.78 -13.81 -24.61
C LYS A 2 4.72 -14.49 -23.22
N PRO A 3 5.66 -15.38 -22.87
CA PRO A 3 5.62 -16.15 -21.63
C PRO A 3 6.24 -15.34 -20.49
N PHE A 4 5.41 -14.83 -19.58
CA PHE A 4 5.79 -13.85 -18.57
C PHE A 4 6.40 -14.44 -17.28
N LEU A 5 6.22 -15.74 -16.99
CA LEU A 5 6.38 -16.30 -15.64
C LEU A 5 7.72 -17.00 -15.36
N SER A 6 8.46 -17.46 -16.37
CA SER A 6 9.64 -18.33 -16.19
C SER A 6 10.99 -17.64 -16.41
N SER A 7 11.01 -16.36 -16.77
CA SER A 7 12.23 -15.67 -17.23
C SER A 7 12.99 -14.88 -16.16
N ARG A 8 12.47 -14.71 -14.93
CA ARG A 8 12.98 -13.67 -14.03
C ARG A 8 13.14 -14.10 -12.57
N ARG A 9 14.23 -13.64 -11.95
CA ARG A 9 14.38 -13.58 -10.49
C ARG A 9 13.24 -12.74 -9.93
N GLN A 10 12.59 -13.19 -8.85
CA GLN A 10 11.65 -12.34 -8.11
C GLN A 10 12.41 -11.10 -7.63
N ARG A 11 12.08 -9.94 -8.21
CA ARG A 11 12.63 -8.66 -7.76
C ARG A 11 11.71 -8.14 -6.68
N HIS A 12 12.20 -8.12 -5.45
CA HIS A 12 11.47 -7.56 -4.33
C HIS A 12 11.65 -6.04 -4.33
N VAL A 13 10.53 -5.31 -4.34
CA VAL A 13 10.51 -3.88 -4.08
C VAL A 13 10.76 -3.69 -2.59
N ARG A 14 11.82 -2.97 -2.24
CA ARG A 14 12.16 -2.61 -0.86
C ARG A 14 11.47 -1.31 -0.49
N ALA A 15 11.63 -0.29 -1.31
CA ALA A 15 11.06 1.03 -1.08
C ALA A 15 10.50 1.64 -2.37
N ILE A 16 9.53 2.54 -2.21
CA ILE A 16 9.03 3.41 -3.27
C ILE A 16 9.28 4.84 -2.83
N CYS A 17 9.93 5.62 -3.69
CA CYS A 17 10.26 7.02 -3.45
C CYS A 17 9.59 7.90 -4.51
N PHE A 18 8.85 8.92 -4.12
CA PHE A 18 8.32 9.93 -5.05
C PHE A 18 9.17 11.19 -4.99
N HIS A 19 9.60 11.67 -6.16
CA HIS A 19 10.39 12.89 -6.29
C HIS A 19 9.56 14.05 -6.85
N ASN A 20 9.85 15.27 -6.38
CA ASN A 20 9.19 16.52 -6.75
C ASN A 20 7.66 16.42 -6.65
N VAL A 21 7.18 16.06 -5.47
CA VAL A 21 5.76 15.91 -5.18
C VAL A 21 5.09 17.28 -5.28
N SER A 22 4.09 17.40 -6.14
CA SER A 22 3.34 18.64 -6.32
C SER A 22 1.86 18.35 -6.56
N LEU A 23 1.02 19.18 -5.94
CA LEU A 23 -0.43 19.20 -6.17
C LEU A 23 -0.78 19.73 -7.57
N PHE A 24 0.09 20.53 -8.18
CA PHE A 24 -0.18 21.19 -9.45
C PHE A 24 0.66 20.59 -10.58
N LYS A 25 0.05 20.44 -11.77
CA LYS A 25 0.81 20.14 -12.98
C LYS A 25 1.59 21.39 -13.42
N ALA A 26 2.84 21.21 -13.84
CA ALA A 26 3.75 22.27 -14.30
C ALA A 26 3.22 23.14 -15.48
N ASN A 27 2.09 22.77 -16.10
CA ASN A 27 1.42 23.55 -17.15
C ASN A 27 0.39 24.57 -16.60
N GLY A 28 0.23 24.69 -15.28
CA GLY A 28 -0.66 25.66 -14.64
C GLY A 28 -0.02 27.04 -14.44
N ASN A 29 -0.86 28.05 -14.18
CA ASN A 29 -0.42 29.42 -13.89
C ASN A 29 0.62 29.44 -12.76
N SER A 30 1.85 29.86 -13.10
CA SER A 30 3.04 29.82 -12.22
C SER A 30 2.93 30.67 -10.95
N LYS A 31 1.96 31.60 -10.88
CA LYS A 31 1.70 32.44 -9.69
C LYS A 31 1.09 31.63 -8.54
N PHE A 32 0.09 30.78 -8.81
CA PHE A 32 -0.54 29.92 -7.80
C PHE A 32 0.39 28.83 -7.27
N MET A 33 1.36 28.41 -8.10
CA MET A 33 2.35 27.42 -7.68
C MET A 33 3.33 27.98 -6.64
N LYS A 34 3.65 29.28 -6.63
CA LYS A 34 4.63 29.83 -5.67
C LYS A 34 4.04 30.09 -4.28
N GLU A 35 2.78 30.51 -4.20
CA GLU A 35 2.14 30.85 -2.93
C GLU A 35 1.70 29.62 -2.11
N HIS A 36 1.51 28.47 -2.77
CA HIS A 36 1.07 27.23 -2.13
C HIS A 36 2.07 26.06 -2.27
N ALA A 37 3.27 26.27 -2.84
CA ALA A 37 4.31 25.24 -2.93
C ALA A 37 5.13 25.05 -1.66
N ASP A 38 5.08 25.98 -0.70
CA ASP A 38 5.95 25.93 0.49
C ASP A 38 5.37 25.08 1.64
N GLY A 39 4.24 24.39 1.41
CA GLY A 39 3.60 23.53 2.41
C GLY A 39 3.97 22.06 2.27
N PHE A 40 4.25 21.39 3.40
CA PHE A 40 4.29 19.93 3.44
C PHE A 40 2.88 19.38 3.13
N VAL A 41 2.76 18.57 2.07
CA VAL A 41 1.49 17.96 1.68
C VAL A 41 1.47 16.53 2.21
N PRO A 42 0.58 16.18 3.17
CA PRO A 42 0.40 14.81 3.59
C PRO A 42 -0.01 13.94 2.38
N CYS A 43 0.78 12.92 2.09
CA CYS A 43 0.57 12.02 0.97
C CYS A 43 0.64 10.57 1.43
N PHE A 44 -0.12 9.71 0.75
CA PHE A 44 0.05 8.26 0.82
C PHE A 44 -0.05 7.69 -0.59
N PHE A 45 0.48 6.49 -0.80
CA PHE A 45 0.33 5.80 -2.08
C PHE A 45 -0.53 4.55 -1.94
N ILE A 46 -1.14 4.19 -3.06
CA ILE A 46 -1.96 3.00 -3.22
C ILE A 46 -1.30 2.12 -4.28
N LEU A 47 -1.06 0.87 -3.91
CA LEU A 47 -0.58 -0.16 -4.81
C LEU A 47 -1.75 -1.08 -5.15
N LYS A 48 -2.05 -1.20 -6.44
CA LYS A 48 -3.10 -2.08 -6.97
C LYS A 48 -2.53 -3.08 -7.97
N SER A 49 -3.16 -4.24 -8.03
CA SER A 49 -2.94 -5.24 -9.08
C SER A 49 -3.48 -4.71 -10.40
N ILE A 50 -3.02 -5.28 -11.52
CA ILE A 50 -3.58 -4.96 -12.84
C ILE A 50 -5.07 -5.35 -12.97
N ARG A 51 -5.54 -6.26 -12.11
CA ARG A 51 -6.95 -6.66 -11.98
C ARG A 51 -7.78 -5.68 -11.16
N GLY A 52 -7.16 -4.62 -10.62
CA GLY A 52 -7.83 -3.63 -9.77
C GLY A 52 -7.89 -4.00 -8.29
N GLU A 53 -7.42 -5.20 -7.91
CA GLU A 53 -7.32 -5.62 -6.51
C GLU A 53 -6.37 -4.70 -5.73
N LEU A 54 -6.80 -4.26 -4.55
CA LEU A 54 -5.98 -3.46 -3.66
C LEU A 54 -4.91 -4.35 -3.02
N LEU A 55 -3.64 -4.07 -3.31
CA LEU A 55 -2.52 -4.85 -2.79
C LEU A 55 -1.94 -4.22 -1.52
N TYR A 56 -1.81 -2.91 -1.50
CA TYR A 56 -1.28 -2.19 -0.35
C TYR A 56 -1.69 -0.72 -0.34
N VAL A 57 -1.83 -0.15 0.84
CA VAL A 57 -1.98 1.29 1.08
C VAL A 57 -0.90 1.67 2.08
N SER A 58 -0.09 2.67 1.75
CA SER A 58 0.96 3.14 2.64
C SER A 58 0.42 3.98 3.78
N GLU A 59 1.22 4.12 4.82
CA GLU A 59 1.02 5.18 5.80
C GLU A 59 1.11 6.57 5.16
N VAL A 60 0.47 7.53 5.82
CA VAL A 60 0.53 8.93 5.40
C VAL A 60 1.87 9.51 5.82
N GLN A 61 2.61 10.05 4.86
CA GLN A 61 3.85 10.79 5.08
C GLN A 61 3.65 12.26 4.73
N SER A 62 4.14 13.13 5.60
CA SER A 62 4.22 14.57 5.38
C SER A 62 5.68 14.98 5.56
N ASP A 63 6.51 14.63 4.59
CA ASP A 63 7.93 14.98 4.55
C ASP A 63 8.19 15.89 3.33
N SER A 64 9.44 16.29 3.11
CA SER A 64 9.85 17.20 2.04
C SER A 64 9.22 16.85 0.70
N LEU A 65 8.63 17.86 0.04
CA LEU A 65 8.08 17.75 -1.31
C LEU A 65 9.14 17.31 -2.33
N GLN A 66 10.44 17.47 -2.03
CA GLN A 66 11.50 17.04 -2.93
C GLN A 66 11.60 15.50 -3.03
N LYS A 67 11.42 14.78 -1.92
CA LYS A 67 11.52 13.32 -1.85
C LYS A 67 10.66 12.77 -0.71
N LEU A 68 9.62 12.00 -1.05
CA LEU A 68 8.86 11.18 -0.11
C LEU A 68 9.31 9.72 -0.25
N SER A 69 9.74 9.09 0.84
CA SER A 69 10.32 7.74 0.83
C SER A 69 9.54 6.79 1.70
N PHE A 70 9.00 5.73 1.10
CA PHE A 70 8.23 4.72 1.78
C PHE A 70 9.02 3.39 1.80
N GLN A 71 9.63 3.09 2.94
CA GLN A 71 10.60 1.99 3.10
C GLN A 71 9.98 0.63 3.47
N GLU A 72 8.72 0.60 3.92
CA GLU A 72 8.08 -0.61 4.42
C GLU A 72 6.92 -1.05 3.51
N ILE A 73 7.27 -1.72 2.42
CA ILE A 73 6.27 -2.32 1.53
C ILE A 73 6.13 -3.79 1.90
N PRO A 74 4.95 -4.25 2.35
CA PRO A 74 4.73 -5.65 2.63
C PRO A 74 4.99 -6.46 1.36
N LYS A 75 5.50 -7.68 1.53
CA LYS A 75 5.78 -8.58 0.40
C LYS A 75 4.49 -8.75 -0.40
N VAL A 76 4.44 -8.13 -1.58
CA VAL A 76 3.29 -8.21 -2.46
C VAL A 76 3.22 -9.63 -2.98
N ASN A 77 2.26 -10.41 -2.49
CA ASN A 77 2.03 -11.80 -2.88
C ASN A 77 1.36 -11.82 -4.26
N GLY A 78 2.15 -11.56 -5.30
CA GLY A 78 1.68 -11.59 -6.67
C GLY A 78 2.84 -11.87 -7.62
N THR A 79 2.69 -12.89 -8.47
CA THR A 79 3.59 -13.13 -9.60
C THR A 79 3.40 -12.11 -10.74
N SER A 80 2.55 -11.10 -10.53
CA SER A 80 2.26 -10.07 -11.54
C SER A 80 3.45 -9.12 -11.66
N ALA A 81 4.04 -9.08 -12.84
CA ALA A 81 5.11 -8.13 -13.18
C ALA A 81 4.59 -6.70 -13.41
N MET A 82 3.28 -6.50 -13.43
CA MET A 82 2.64 -5.20 -13.61
C MET A 82 1.87 -4.80 -12.35
N ILE A 83 2.09 -3.56 -11.93
CA ILE A 83 1.43 -2.93 -10.79
C ILE A 83 0.89 -1.56 -11.19
N ILE A 84 -0.17 -1.13 -10.52
CA ILE A 84 -0.71 0.21 -10.64
C ILE A 84 -0.36 0.94 -9.34
N LEU A 85 0.36 2.04 -9.46
CA LEU A 85 0.79 2.87 -8.35
C LEU A 85 0.09 4.23 -8.45
N SER A 86 -0.73 4.56 -7.46
CA SER A 86 -1.41 5.85 -7.36
C SER A 86 -0.90 6.64 -6.18
N LEU A 87 -0.51 7.90 -6.37
CA LEU A 87 -0.17 8.82 -5.29
C LEU A 87 -1.42 9.65 -4.95
N VAL A 88 -1.73 9.76 -3.66
CA VAL A 88 -2.86 10.52 -3.14
C VAL A 88 -2.32 11.58 -2.17
N GLY A 89 -2.72 12.82 -2.37
CA GLY A 89 -2.33 13.95 -1.53
C GLY A 89 -3.53 14.64 -0.91
N LYS A 90 -3.34 15.18 0.29
CA LYS A 90 -4.34 16.01 0.96
C LYS A 90 -4.29 17.43 0.39
N VAL A 91 -5.39 17.88 -0.21
CA VAL A 91 -5.53 19.26 -0.68
C VAL A 91 -6.16 20.10 0.44
N PRO A 92 -5.45 21.13 0.95
CA PRO A 92 -6.00 22.03 1.94
C PRO A 92 -7.26 22.75 1.44
N SER A 93 -8.22 22.92 2.33
CA SER A 93 -9.45 23.69 2.12
C SER A 93 -9.20 25.11 1.62
N GLU A 94 -8.08 25.74 2.00
CA GLU A 94 -7.64 27.06 1.52
C GLU A 94 -7.48 27.12 -0.01
N ILE A 95 -6.85 26.09 -0.59
CA ILE A 95 -6.67 25.97 -2.04
C ILE A 95 -8.00 25.64 -2.72
N LEU A 96 -8.84 24.82 -2.09
CA LEU A 96 -10.15 24.49 -2.66
C LEU A 96 -11.11 25.69 -2.66
N ARG A 97 -11.02 26.56 -1.64
CA ARG A 97 -11.78 27.81 -1.55
C ARG A 97 -11.31 28.85 -2.56
N SER A 98 -10.01 28.92 -2.87
CA SER A 98 -9.51 29.85 -3.89
C SER A 98 -9.92 29.46 -5.32
N ILE A 99 -10.12 28.17 -5.58
CA ILE A 99 -10.60 27.66 -6.89
C ILE A 99 -12.13 27.72 -7.00
N SER A 100 -12.85 27.51 -5.89
CA SER A 100 -14.31 27.61 -5.85
C SER A 100 -14.75 29.07 -5.74
N LEU A 101 -15.15 29.68 -6.86
CA LEU A 101 -15.75 31.04 -6.96
C LEU A 101 -17.05 31.23 -6.11
N ASN A 102 -17.45 30.25 -5.30
CA ASN A 102 -18.63 30.29 -4.47
C ASN A 102 -18.23 30.26 -2.98
N THR A 103 -18.19 31.44 -2.36
CA THR A 103 -17.68 31.74 -1.02
C THR A 103 -18.51 31.17 0.14
N ASN A 104 -19.63 30.48 -0.12
CA ASN A 104 -20.60 30.06 0.89
C ASN A 104 -20.67 28.55 1.15
N THR A 105 -19.74 27.75 0.64
CA THR A 105 -19.69 26.32 0.96
C THR A 105 -18.55 26.04 1.94
N ASN A 106 -18.86 25.35 3.03
CA ASN A 106 -17.87 24.89 4.00
C ASN A 106 -17.05 23.78 3.33
N VAL A 107 -16.00 24.17 2.62
CA VAL A 107 -15.13 23.22 1.92
C VAL A 107 -14.11 22.71 2.94
N ASP A 108 -14.28 21.45 3.34
CA ASP A 108 -13.31 20.71 4.14
C ASP A 108 -12.13 20.23 3.28
N ASP A 109 -11.02 19.87 3.93
CA ASP A 109 -9.86 19.28 3.27
C ASP A 109 -10.25 17.98 2.54
N LYS A 110 -9.76 17.80 1.30
CA LYS A 110 -10.08 16.62 0.49
C LYS A 110 -8.82 15.87 0.07
N TRP A 111 -8.90 14.55 0.06
CA TRP A 111 -7.87 13.68 -0.50
C TRP A 111 -8.09 13.51 -2.00
N CYS A 112 -7.08 13.83 -2.80
CA CYS A 112 -7.14 13.79 -4.25
C CYS A 112 -6.01 12.91 -4.81
N VAL A 113 -6.31 12.16 -5.86
CA VAL A 113 -5.30 11.38 -6.59
C VAL A 113 -4.44 12.35 -7.42
N LEU A 114 -3.15 12.45 -7.10
CA LEU A 114 -2.21 13.35 -7.77
C LEU A 114 -1.74 12.75 -9.09
N CYS A 115 -1.37 11.47 -9.07
CA CYS A 115 -0.90 10.74 -10.23
C CYS A 115 -1.24 9.26 -10.12
N THR A 116 -1.30 8.59 -11.26
CA THR A 116 -1.47 7.14 -11.35
C THR A 116 -0.58 6.61 -12.45
N TYR A 117 0.31 5.70 -12.08
CA TYR A 117 1.28 5.06 -12.94
C TYR A 117 0.94 3.60 -13.13
N LYS A 118 0.94 3.14 -14.37
CA LYS A 118 0.91 1.73 -14.71
C LYS A 118 2.33 1.27 -14.95
N ILE A 119 2.90 0.59 -13.96
CA ILE A 119 4.31 0.22 -13.95
C ILE A 119 4.43 -1.24 -14.38
N ASP A 120 5.23 -1.46 -15.43
CA ASP A 120 5.74 -2.78 -15.77
C ASP A 120 7.14 -2.90 -15.19
N LEU A 121 7.30 -3.72 -14.14
CA LEU A 121 8.58 -3.95 -13.46
C LEU A 121 9.67 -4.45 -14.43
N ASN A 122 9.26 -4.93 -15.62
CA ASN A 122 10.19 -5.42 -16.62
C ASN A 122 10.83 -4.35 -17.49
N LYS A 123 10.20 -3.17 -17.59
CA LYS A 123 10.60 -2.07 -18.48
C LYS A 123 11.22 -0.91 -17.71
N LEU A 124 11.53 -1.12 -16.45
CA LEU A 124 12.15 -0.10 -15.62
C LEU A 124 13.59 0.17 -16.07
N GLN A 125 13.96 1.45 -16.03
CA GLN A 125 15.31 1.92 -16.31
C GLN A 125 16.11 2.03 -15.02
N PHE A 126 17.34 1.51 -15.01
CA PHE A 126 18.23 1.63 -13.86
C PHE A 126 18.70 3.08 -13.71
N ILE A 127 18.69 3.59 -12.48
CA ILE A 127 19.20 4.92 -12.12
C ILE A 127 20.19 4.80 -10.97
N ASN A 128 21.26 5.59 -11.06
CA ASN A 128 22.14 5.86 -9.93
C ASN A 128 21.70 7.17 -9.25
N GLU A 129 21.17 7.08 -8.03
CA GLU A 129 20.62 8.23 -7.29
C GLU A 129 21.64 9.37 -7.13
N ASP A 130 22.93 9.07 -7.01
CA ASP A 130 23.98 10.07 -6.78
C ASP A 130 24.39 10.83 -8.05
N ALA A 131 24.11 10.28 -9.23
CA ALA A 131 24.60 10.81 -10.51
C ALA A 131 23.51 11.52 -11.33
N VAL A 132 22.26 11.50 -10.85
CA VAL A 132 21.09 11.77 -11.67
C VAL A 132 20.08 12.64 -10.94
N LEU A 133 19.68 13.75 -11.58
CA LEU A 133 18.63 14.63 -11.10
C LEU A 133 17.31 14.26 -11.80
N ILE A 134 16.32 13.93 -10.99
CA ILE A 134 14.96 13.70 -11.45
C ILE A 134 14.27 15.06 -11.55
N THR A 135 13.93 15.48 -12.77
CA THR A 135 13.27 16.77 -13.02
C THR A 135 11.76 16.66 -13.22
N GLY A 136 11.23 15.43 -13.33
CA GLY A 136 9.80 15.18 -13.46
C GLY A 136 9.04 15.42 -12.15
N THR A 137 7.82 15.93 -12.24
CA THR A 137 6.90 16.12 -11.11
C THR A 137 6.20 14.82 -10.75
N ASN A 138 6.08 14.50 -9.46
CA ASN A 138 5.45 13.29 -8.90
C ASN A 138 6.07 11.96 -9.41
N THR A 139 7.38 11.96 -9.71
CA THR A 139 8.08 10.84 -10.36
C THR A 139 8.34 9.69 -9.37
N PRO A 140 7.88 8.46 -9.62
CA PRO A 140 8.17 7.30 -8.78
C PRO A 140 9.53 6.67 -9.11
N VAL A 141 10.30 6.41 -8.06
CA VAL A 141 11.54 5.64 -8.06
C VAL A 141 11.33 4.41 -7.20
N LEU A 142 11.69 3.25 -7.75
CA LEU A 142 11.55 1.96 -7.11
C LEU A 142 12.92 1.48 -6.66
N GLU A 143 13.12 1.34 -5.36
CA GLU A 143 14.29 0.69 -4.80
C GLU A 143 14.05 -0.82 -4.78
N LEU A 144 14.75 -1.55 -5.62
CA LEU A 144 14.73 -3.01 -5.67
C LEU A 144 15.99 -3.55 -4.99
N VAL A 145 16.01 -4.85 -4.65
CA VAL A 145 17.20 -5.52 -4.09
C VAL A 145 18.47 -5.33 -4.96
N ASP A 146 18.28 -5.20 -6.28
CA ASP A 146 19.36 -5.08 -7.25
C ASP A 146 19.77 -3.61 -7.53
N GLY A 147 19.12 -2.61 -6.92
CA GLY A 147 19.38 -1.17 -7.09
C GLY A 147 18.12 -0.33 -7.35
N CYS A 148 18.31 0.95 -7.67
CA CYS A 148 17.22 1.91 -7.91
C CYS A 148 16.80 1.97 -9.38
N TYR A 149 15.50 2.07 -9.62
CA TYR A 149 14.93 2.06 -10.96
C TYR A 149 13.79 3.06 -11.12
N THR A 150 13.60 3.59 -12.33
CA THR A 150 12.53 4.54 -12.66
C THR A 150 11.84 4.19 -13.96
N LEU A 151 10.80 4.96 -14.31
CA LEU A 151 10.10 4.82 -15.58
C LEU A 151 10.95 5.39 -16.74
N PRO A 152 11.03 4.70 -17.89
CA PRO A 152 11.89 5.08 -19.01
C PRO A 152 11.45 6.36 -19.75
N THR A 153 10.28 6.89 -19.44
CA THR A 153 9.69 8.07 -20.09
C THR A 153 9.90 9.37 -19.32
N GLU A 154 10.60 9.36 -18.18
CA GLU A 154 10.75 10.53 -17.34
C GLU A 154 12.05 11.30 -17.62
N ASN A 155 11.98 12.63 -17.49
CA ASN A 155 13.06 13.58 -17.81
C ASN A 155 14.18 13.50 -16.77
N VAL A 156 15.00 12.47 -16.94
CA VAL A 156 16.15 12.16 -16.10
C VAL A 156 17.36 12.89 -16.66
N LYS A 157 17.90 13.89 -15.94
CA LYS A 157 19.09 14.64 -16.37
C LYS A 157 20.31 14.19 -15.57
N PRO A 158 21.44 13.82 -16.21
CA PRO A 158 22.68 13.54 -15.50
C PRO A 158 23.23 14.83 -14.85
N ILE A 159 23.63 14.77 -13.58
CA ILE A 159 24.18 15.91 -12.82
C ILE A 159 25.66 16.14 -13.18
N LYS A 160 26.36 15.10 -13.62
CA LYS A 160 27.76 15.14 -14.05
C LYS A 160 27.91 14.41 -15.38
N GLU A 161 28.78 14.91 -16.26
CA GLU A 161 29.26 14.13 -17.40
C GLU A 161 29.80 12.78 -16.88
N PRO A 162 29.56 11.67 -17.61
CA PRO A 162 29.94 10.35 -17.13
C PRO A 162 31.46 10.26 -17.09
N ILE A 163 32.06 10.50 -15.92
CA ILE A 163 33.45 10.15 -15.66
C ILE A 163 33.50 8.62 -15.65
N GLY A 164 33.86 8.06 -16.81
CA GLY A 164 34.32 6.68 -16.98
C GLY A 164 33.60 5.65 -16.12
N LEU A 165 32.26 5.60 -16.18
CA LEU A 165 31.55 4.46 -15.60
C LEU A 165 31.97 3.24 -16.41
N HIS A 166 32.73 2.35 -15.76
CA HIS A 166 33.00 1.01 -16.24
C HIS A 166 31.68 0.48 -16.84
N LYS A 167 31.63 0.33 -18.17
CA LYS A 167 30.55 -0.40 -18.83
C LYS A 167 30.57 -1.77 -18.20
N ARG A 168 29.78 -2.00 -17.15
CA ARG A 168 29.36 -3.35 -16.82
C ARG A 168 28.72 -3.82 -18.10
N ASN A 169 29.37 -4.78 -18.76
CA ASN A 169 28.75 -5.51 -19.85
C ASN A 169 27.38 -5.91 -19.33
N VAL A 170 26.33 -5.29 -19.87
CA VAL A 170 24.98 -5.80 -19.75
C VAL A 170 25.11 -7.16 -20.39
N SER A 171 25.25 -8.19 -19.55
CA SER A 171 25.31 -9.55 -20.05
C SER A 171 24.08 -9.72 -20.92
N GLU A 172 24.28 -10.00 -22.21
CA GLU A 172 23.20 -10.51 -23.03
C GLU A 172 22.71 -11.76 -22.33
N ILE A 173 21.57 -11.63 -21.66
CA ILE A 173 20.95 -12.74 -20.95
C ILE A 173 20.58 -13.73 -22.05
N LYS A 174 21.43 -14.75 -22.24
CA LYS A 174 21.09 -15.95 -23.00
C LYS A 174 19.96 -16.63 -22.26
N LEU A 175 18.74 -16.21 -22.56
CA LEU A 175 17.51 -16.81 -22.06
C LEU A 175 17.47 -18.25 -22.58
N LYS A 176 17.86 -19.22 -21.75
CA LYS A 176 17.51 -20.62 -22.01
C LYS A 176 16.00 -20.75 -21.79
N TYR A 177 15.27 -20.81 -22.90
CA TYR A 177 13.85 -21.11 -22.93
C TYR A 177 13.62 -22.57 -22.54
N SER A 178 13.54 -22.82 -21.24
CA SER A 178 12.95 -24.04 -20.73
C SER A 178 12.01 -23.67 -19.61
N LEU A 179 10.71 -23.62 -19.94
CA LEU A 179 9.66 -23.83 -18.95
C LEU A 179 9.85 -25.25 -18.42
N ALA A 180 10.73 -25.41 -17.44
CA ALA A 180 10.91 -26.69 -16.81
C ALA A 180 9.59 -27.04 -16.13
N TYR A 181 9.03 -28.21 -16.45
CA TYR A 181 7.84 -28.74 -15.81
C TYR A 181 7.93 -28.66 -14.27
N SER A 182 9.15 -28.83 -13.72
CA SER A 182 9.44 -28.68 -12.30
C SER A 182 9.11 -27.29 -11.74
N SER A 183 9.28 -26.21 -12.50
CA SER A 183 8.91 -24.85 -12.07
C SER A 183 7.40 -24.64 -12.03
N LEU A 184 6.67 -25.18 -13.01
CA LEU A 184 5.20 -25.14 -13.02
C LEU A 184 4.61 -26.00 -11.91
N LEU A 185 5.19 -27.18 -11.67
CA LEU A 185 4.79 -28.06 -10.57
C LEU A 185 5.00 -27.40 -9.21
N LYS A 186 6.12 -26.69 -9.01
CA LYS A 186 6.36 -25.91 -7.78
C LYS A 186 5.34 -24.81 -7.59
N LEU A 187 4.97 -24.09 -8.65
CA LEU A 187 3.95 -23.06 -8.58
C LEU A 187 2.58 -23.65 -8.24
N ASN A 188 2.21 -24.79 -8.84
CA ASN A 188 0.96 -25.47 -8.51
C ASN A 188 0.94 -25.91 -7.03
N LYS A 189 2.01 -26.55 -6.54
CA LYS A 189 2.13 -26.92 -5.13
C LYS A 189 2.03 -25.73 -4.17
N LEU A 190 2.57 -24.57 -4.55
CA LEU A 190 2.43 -23.34 -3.77
C LEU A 190 0.98 -22.84 -3.74
N LEU A 191 0.25 -22.96 -4.85
CA LEU A 191 -1.18 -22.62 -4.90
C LEU A 191 -2.03 -23.60 -4.08
N GLU A 192 -1.74 -24.91 -4.17
CA GLU A 192 -2.39 -25.93 -3.33
C GLU A 192 -2.16 -25.66 -1.85
N TYR A 193 -0.91 -25.37 -1.45
CA TYR A 193 -0.60 -24.99 -0.07
C TYR A 193 -1.34 -23.72 0.36
N SER A 194 -1.41 -22.70 -0.51
CA SER A 194 -2.17 -21.48 -0.22
C SER A 194 -3.67 -21.76 -0.04
N SER A 195 -4.22 -22.72 -0.78
CA SER A 195 -5.62 -23.16 -0.62
C SER A 195 -5.83 -23.87 0.72
N GLN A 196 -4.92 -24.78 1.09
CA GLN A 196 -4.96 -25.48 2.38
C GLN A 196 -4.89 -24.52 3.57
N VAL A 197 -3.99 -23.54 3.53
CA VAL A 197 -3.91 -22.51 4.57
C VAL A 197 -5.22 -21.72 4.67
N HIS A 198 -5.88 -21.45 3.54
CA HIS A 198 -7.18 -20.76 3.55
C HIS A 198 -8.28 -21.62 4.17
N GLU A 199 -8.29 -22.93 3.88
CA GLU A 199 -9.20 -23.91 4.49
C GLU A 199 -8.96 -24.05 6.01
N GLU A 200 -7.70 -24.05 6.45
CA GLU A 200 -7.36 -24.05 7.89
C GLU A 200 -7.86 -22.77 8.57
N ILE A 201 -7.72 -21.61 7.92
CA ILE A 201 -8.22 -20.33 8.45
C ILE A 201 -9.74 -20.37 8.60
N THR A 202 -10.48 -20.90 7.62
CA THR A 202 -11.94 -21.04 7.73
C THR A 202 -12.35 -22.07 8.77
N GLU A 203 -11.63 -23.18 8.91
CA GLU A 203 -11.87 -24.17 9.97
C GLU A 203 -11.65 -23.58 11.38
N ILE A 204 -10.59 -22.79 11.56
CA ILE A 204 -10.35 -22.09 12.82
C ILE A 204 -11.44 -21.04 13.06
N SER A 205 -11.85 -20.30 12.03
CA SER A 205 -12.88 -19.27 12.14
C SER A 205 -14.23 -19.86 12.55
N THR A 206 -14.61 -21.00 11.96
CA THR A 206 -15.84 -21.73 12.32
C THR A 206 -15.78 -22.30 13.74
N LYS A 207 -14.65 -22.89 14.17
CA LYS A 207 -14.45 -23.32 15.57
C LYS A 207 -14.59 -22.16 16.56
N ILE A 208 -14.06 -20.99 16.21
CA ILE A 208 -14.20 -19.77 17.00
C ILE A 208 -15.68 -19.38 17.07
N GLU A 209 -16.38 -19.30 15.93
CA GLU A 209 -17.80 -18.96 15.88
C GLU A 209 -18.70 -19.92 16.68
N GLU A 210 -18.43 -21.23 16.66
CA GLU A 210 -19.16 -22.23 17.44
C GLU A 210 -18.91 -22.11 18.95
N SER A 211 -17.72 -21.67 19.36
CA SER A 211 -17.36 -21.48 20.76
C SER A 211 -18.05 -20.27 21.43
N PHE A 212 -18.38 -19.24 20.65
CA PHE A 212 -19.03 -18.02 21.13
C PHE A 212 -20.44 -18.21 21.74
N PRO A 213 -21.40 -18.90 21.10
CA PRO A 213 -22.74 -19.10 21.65
C PRO A 213 -22.76 -20.03 22.88
N LEU A 214 -21.84 -21.01 22.93
CA LEU A 214 -21.67 -21.92 24.07
C LEU A 214 -21.31 -21.16 25.35
N HIS A 215 -20.33 -20.25 25.27
CA HIS A 215 -19.92 -19.43 26.42
C HIS A 215 -21.00 -18.42 26.85
N LYS A 216 -21.71 -17.81 25.89
CA LYS A 216 -22.73 -16.78 26.16
C LYS A 216 -23.94 -17.36 26.91
N ASN A 217 -24.36 -18.57 26.58
CA ASN A 217 -25.51 -19.22 27.21
C ASN A 217 -25.20 -19.71 28.63
N GLN A 218 -24.01 -20.26 28.85
CA GLN A 218 -23.57 -20.65 30.19
C GLN A 218 -23.49 -19.43 31.13
N HIS A 219 -22.86 -18.35 30.68
CA HIS A 219 -22.70 -17.14 31.50
C HIS A 219 -24.04 -16.48 31.84
N LYS A 220 -24.99 -16.47 30.89
CA LYS A 220 -26.36 -15.98 31.09
C LYS A 220 -27.16 -16.85 32.06
N TRP A 221 -26.95 -18.18 32.03
CA TRP A 221 -27.55 -19.11 32.97
C TRP A 221 -27.00 -18.91 34.38
N TYR A 222 -25.67 -18.79 34.54
CA TYR A 222 -25.05 -18.49 35.84
C TYR A 222 -25.56 -17.17 36.43
N MET A 223 -25.63 -16.10 35.62
CA MET A 223 -26.15 -14.81 36.07
C MET A 223 -27.61 -14.90 36.52
N LYS A 224 -28.48 -15.60 35.78
CA LYS A 224 -29.87 -15.84 36.21
C LYS A 224 -29.95 -16.60 37.53
N THR A 225 -29.08 -17.57 37.75
CA THR A 225 -29.06 -18.38 38.98
C THR A 225 -28.60 -17.56 40.17
N VAL A 226 -27.58 -16.71 39.99
CA VAL A 226 -27.12 -15.74 41.01
C VAL A 226 -28.22 -14.73 41.34
N GLN A 227 -28.95 -14.25 40.34
CA GLN A 227 -30.04 -13.29 40.56
C GLN A 227 -31.19 -13.92 41.36
N LYS A 228 -31.55 -15.17 41.06
CA LYS A 228 -32.54 -15.95 41.83
C LYS A 228 -32.09 -16.23 43.26
N SER A 229 -30.80 -16.45 43.51
CA SER A 229 -30.30 -16.67 44.87
C SER A 229 -30.30 -15.37 45.69
N ILE A 230 -29.97 -14.23 45.07
CA ILE A 230 -30.10 -12.90 45.67
C ILE A 230 -31.56 -12.61 46.05
N GLU A 231 -32.52 -12.86 45.16
CA GLU A 231 -33.95 -12.68 45.45
C GLU A 231 -34.42 -13.53 46.64
N LYS A 232 -34.01 -14.81 46.68
CA LYS A 232 -34.33 -15.70 47.81
C LYS A 232 -33.74 -15.21 49.13
N LEU A 233 -32.52 -14.68 49.12
CA LEU A 233 -31.88 -14.11 50.30
C LEU A 233 -32.58 -12.82 50.78
N LEU A 234 -33.02 -11.97 49.85
CA LEU A 234 -33.79 -10.75 50.14
C LEU A 234 -35.17 -11.06 50.73
N ILE A 235 -35.86 -12.09 50.22
CA ILE A 235 -37.14 -12.55 50.77
C ILE A 235 -36.95 -13.10 52.19
N LYS A 236 -35.89 -13.90 52.43
CA LYS A 236 -35.56 -14.41 53.77
C LYS A 236 -35.24 -13.30 54.76
N THR A 237 -34.49 -12.28 54.36
CA THR A 237 -34.16 -11.13 55.23
C THR A 237 -35.39 -10.26 55.52
N LYS A 238 -36.28 -10.03 54.54
CA LYS A 238 -37.58 -9.37 54.77
C LYS A 238 -38.45 -10.15 55.77
N LYS A 239 -38.59 -11.47 55.60
CA LYS A 239 -39.33 -12.32 56.57
C LYS A 239 -38.74 -12.30 57.98
N LYS A 240 -37.42 -12.11 58.12
CA LYS A 240 -36.73 -11.98 59.42
C LYS A 240 -36.96 -10.61 60.07
N LYS A 241 -37.12 -9.54 59.27
CA LYS A 241 -37.45 -8.19 59.77
C LYS A 241 -38.92 -8.05 60.23
N PHE A 242 -39.85 -8.81 59.64
CA PHE A 242 -41.27 -8.83 60.05
C PHE A 242 -41.57 -9.71 61.28
N LYS A 243 -40.58 -10.45 61.80
CA LYS A 243 -40.69 -11.30 63.00
C LYS A 243 -40.01 -10.72 64.24
N LYS A 244 -39.51 -9.49 64.16
CA LYS A 244 -39.09 -8.66 65.31
C LYS A 244 -40.13 -7.56 65.48
#